data_AF-A0A7L4M585-F1
#
_entry.id   AF-A0A7L4M585-F1
#
_cell.length_a   1.000
_cell.length_b   1.000
_cell.length_c   1.000
_cell.angle_alpha   90.00
_cell.angle_beta   90.00
_cell.angle_gamma   90.00
#
_symmetry.space_group_name_H-M   'P 1'
#
loop_
_entity.id
_entity.type
_entity.pdbx_description
1 polymer ?
#
loop_
_entity_poly.entity_id
_entity_poly.type
_entity_poly.pdbx_seq_one_letter_code
_entity_poly.pdbx_strand_id
1 'polypeptide(L)'
;MTERKLLILFGSQTGTAQDTAERIGREAKRRHFQCRVEALDSYEVANLINELLVVFVCATTGQGDPPDNMKMFWRFLFRKNLPPSSLCQLDYAVLGLGDSSYPKFNFVAKKLHKRVLQLGGNPLLPVALGDDQHDLGPDAVIDPWLLALWDKILALYPLPPGLEVISPDVRLPPKYTLHYLAEDSPHPDGGLHQPTAPRTVPSELHPFPAQMVSNQRVTAESHFQDVRLIEFDVVGSGITFNAGDVVMIQPQNSPEDVQQFCQLLRLDPDRCFVLKPTAPGTSLPALLPQPCTIRYLVTHYLDISCVPRRSFFELLSYFSTNELEREKLQEFSSAQGQEELYSYCNRPRRTTLEALWDFPHTTCAIPPDYLLDLIPRIRPRAFSIASSMLAHPDRIQILMAVVRYKTRLSKPRRGLCSTWLASLNPEQGN
;
A
#
# COMPACT_ATOMS: atom_id res chain seq x y z
N MET A 1 -34.51 -8.06 2.26
CA MET A 1 -33.40 -8.14 3.24
C MET A 1 -32.58 -6.88 3.09
N THR A 2 -32.18 -6.24 4.19
CA THR A 2 -31.24 -5.11 4.15
C THR A 2 -29.95 -5.54 3.47
N GLU A 3 -29.49 -4.74 2.51
CA GLU A 3 -28.28 -5.04 1.76
C GLU A 3 -27.07 -4.93 2.69
N ARG A 4 -26.31 -6.03 2.86
CA ARG A 4 -25.17 -6.09 3.79
C ARG A 4 -23.92 -5.50 3.13
N LYS A 5 -23.92 -4.18 2.97
CA LYS A 5 -22.79 -3.40 2.45
C LYS A 5 -22.00 -2.78 3.59
N LEU A 6 -20.67 -2.86 3.49
CA LEU A 6 -19.75 -2.18 4.40
C LEU A 6 -18.69 -1.45 3.57
N LEU A 7 -18.55 -0.16 3.80
CA LEU A 7 -17.46 0.63 3.25
C LEU A 7 -16.38 0.84 4.31
N ILE A 8 -15.12 0.59 3.96
CA ILE A 8 -13.97 0.81 4.82
C ILE A 8 -13.08 1.84 4.14
N LEU A 9 -12.92 3.00 4.77
CA LEU A 9 -12.12 4.09 4.23
C LEU A 9 -10.85 4.28 5.06
N PHE A 10 -9.70 4.39 4.39
CA PHE A 10 -8.43 4.52 5.09
C PHE A 10 -7.60 5.76 4.70
N GLY A 11 -6.96 6.35 5.71
CA GLY A 11 -5.91 7.36 5.56
C GLY A 11 -4.58 6.79 6.06
N SER A 12 -3.61 6.63 5.17
CA SER A 12 -2.33 5.96 5.44
C SER A 12 -1.15 6.65 4.78
N GLN A 13 -0.10 6.94 5.55
CA GLN A 13 1.15 7.49 4.99
C GLN A 13 2.09 6.38 4.55
N THR A 14 2.31 5.38 5.40
CA THR A 14 3.33 4.33 5.18
C THR A 14 2.73 2.95 4.91
N GLY A 15 1.40 2.79 5.01
CA GLY A 15 0.69 1.54 4.71
C GLY A 15 0.06 0.86 5.92
N THR A 16 0.37 1.25 7.17
CA THR A 16 -0.18 0.58 8.36
C THR A 16 -1.72 0.66 8.41
N ALA A 17 -2.29 1.85 8.22
CA ALA A 17 -3.76 2.00 8.18
C ALA A 17 -4.43 1.26 7.00
N GLN A 18 -3.72 1.11 5.87
CA GLN A 18 -4.23 0.36 4.74
C GLN A 18 -4.27 -1.13 5.09
N ASP A 19 -3.20 -1.65 5.66
CA ASP A 19 -3.06 -3.04 6.11
C ASP A 19 -4.17 -3.43 7.11
N THR A 20 -4.41 -2.58 8.11
CA THR A 20 -5.49 -2.75 9.08
C THR A 20 -6.86 -2.68 8.41
N ALA A 21 -7.09 -1.74 7.49
CA ALA A 21 -8.37 -1.65 6.77
C ALA A 21 -8.64 -2.89 5.91
N GLU A 22 -7.62 -3.44 5.25
CA GLU A 22 -7.73 -4.68 4.48
C GLU A 22 -8.01 -5.90 5.37
N ARG A 23 -7.44 -5.94 6.58
CA ARG A 23 -7.79 -6.94 7.60
C ARG A 23 -9.27 -6.87 7.97
N ILE A 24 -9.79 -5.69 8.26
CA ILE A 24 -11.23 -5.50 8.54
C ILE A 24 -12.06 -5.92 7.32
N GLY A 25 -11.60 -5.65 6.11
CA GLY A 25 -12.26 -6.10 4.88
C GLY A 25 -12.30 -7.62 4.74
N ARG A 26 -11.24 -8.35 5.12
CA ARG A 26 -11.26 -9.82 5.19
C ARG A 26 -12.25 -10.33 6.24
N GLU A 27 -12.26 -9.72 7.42
CA GLU A 27 -13.20 -10.06 8.49
C GLU A 27 -14.67 -9.78 8.10
N ALA A 28 -14.92 -8.74 7.29
CA ALA A 28 -16.22 -8.44 6.70
C ALA A 28 -16.67 -9.53 5.72
N LYS A 29 -15.77 -9.94 4.81
CA LYS A 29 -16.01 -11.04 3.86
C LYS A 29 -16.35 -12.35 4.59
N ARG A 30 -15.64 -12.66 5.69
CA ARG A 30 -15.96 -13.84 6.53
C ARG A 30 -17.37 -13.80 7.11
N ARG A 31 -17.92 -12.60 7.30
CA ARG A 31 -19.27 -12.37 7.80
C ARG A 31 -20.29 -12.12 6.69
N HIS A 32 -19.96 -12.41 5.43
CA HIS A 32 -20.84 -12.26 4.25
C HIS A 32 -21.31 -10.82 4.00
N PHE A 33 -20.44 -9.84 4.26
CA PHE A 33 -20.65 -8.47 3.79
C PHE A 33 -20.08 -8.27 2.39
N GLN A 34 -20.81 -7.52 1.55
CA GLN A 34 -20.22 -6.89 0.38
C GLN A 34 -19.37 -5.71 0.85
N CYS A 35 -18.06 -5.92 0.89
CA CYS A 35 -17.11 -4.96 1.44
C CYS A 35 -16.34 -4.22 0.35
N ARG A 36 -16.23 -2.90 0.49
CA ARG A 36 -15.31 -2.04 -0.28
C ARG A 36 -14.24 -1.49 0.66
N VAL A 37 -12.97 -1.56 0.26
CA VAL A 37 -11.84 -1.00 1.02
C VAL A 37 -11.13 0.00 0.13
N GLU A 38 -11.19 1.28 0.47
CA GLU A 38 -10.73 2.36 -0.41
C GLU A 38 -9.93 3.41 0.36
N ALA A 39 -8.93 3.97 -0.31
CA ALA A 39 -8.23 5.14 0.22
C ALA A 39 -9.17 6.35 0.21
N LEU A 40 -9.04 7.22 1.21
CA LEU A 40 -9.92 8.39 1.37
C LEU A 40 -9.83 9.40 0.21
N ASP A 41 -8.73 9.44 -0.52
CA ASP A 41 -8.53 10.26 -1.72
C ASP A 41 -9.07 9.64 -3.02
N SER A 42 -9.31 8.32 -3.01
CA SER A 42 -9.93 7.59 -4.13
C SER A 42 -11.45 7.56 -4.03
N TYR A 43 -12.00 7.84 -2.84
CA TYR A 43 -13.43 7.89 -2.59
C TYR A 43 -14.00 9.30 -2.75
N GLU A 44 -15.08 9.43 -3.53
CA GLU A 44 -15.81 10.70 -3.66
C GLU A 44 -16.63 10.98 -2.39
N VAL A 45 -16.10 11.84 -1.52
CA VAL A 45 -16.70 12.23 -0.22
C VAL A 45 -18.15 12.71 -0.31
N ALA A 46 -18.61 13.24 -1.45
CA ALA A 46 -19.99 13.64 -1.64
C ALA A 46 -20.96 12.45 -1.58
N ASN A 47 -20.50 11.25 -1.92
CA ASN A 47 -21.29 10.01 -1.88
C ASN A 47 -21.46 9.47 -0.46
N LEU A 48 -20.73 9.99 0.54
CA LEU A 48 -20.79 9.53 1.92
C LEU A 48 -22.21 9.64 2.52
N ILE A 49 -23.01 10.59 2.03
CA ILE A 49 -24.41 10.77 2.44
C ILE A 49 -25.32 9.58 2.08
N ASN A 50 -24.89 8.74 1.13
CA ASN A 50 -25.62 7.57 0.65
C ASN A 50 -25.15 6.27 1.32
N GLU A 51 -24.08 6.31 2.13
CA GLU A 51 -23.53 5.14 2.79
C GLU A 51 -24.22 4.92 4.14
N LEU A 52 -24.66 3.69 4.40
CA LEU A 52 -25.33 3.33 5.65
C LEU A 52 -24.37 2.89 6.75
N LEU A 53 -23.25 2.26 6.37
CA LEU A 53 -22.29 1.68 7.31
C LEU A 53 -20.84 1.91 6.84
N VAL A 54 -20.08 2.71 7.58
CA VAL A 54 -18.69 3.04 7.25
C VAL A 54 -17.73 2.84 8.42
N VAL A 55 -16.60 2.17 8.18
CA VAL A 55 -15.48 2.10 9.12
C VAL A 55 -14.34 2.97 8.60
N PHE A 56 -13.90 3.94 9.40
CA PHE A 56 -12.75 4.78 9.09
C PHE A 56 -11.50 4.27 9.79
N VAL A 57 -10.40 4.08 9.06
CA VAL A 57 -9.10 3.67 9.59
C VAL A 57 -8.05 4.73 9.26
N CYS A 58 -7.64 5.53 10.24
CA CYS A 58 -6.80 6.71 9.97
C CYS A 58 -5.53 6.72 10.82
N ALA A 59 -4.38 6.82 10.15
CA ALA A 59 -3.13 7.18 10.81
C ALA A 59 -3.08 8.68 11.14
N THR A 60 -2.29 9.05 12.13
CA THR A 60 -1.87 10.45 12.38
C THR A 60 -0.42 10.62 11.94
N THR A 61 -0.11 11.69 11.20
CA THR A 61 1.26 11.98 10.72
C THR A 61 1.81 13.26 11.32
N GLY A 62 3.13 13.44 11.22
CA GLY A 62 3.82 14.68 11.55
C GLY A 62 3.42 15.26 12.91
N GLN A 63 2.96 16.50 12.92
CA GLN A 63 2.51 17.20 14.12
C GLN A 63 0.99 17.18 14.20
N GLY A 64 0.40 15.98 14.15
CA GLY A 64 -1.05 15.78 14.23
C GLY A 64 -1.79 16.09 12.93
N ASP A 65 -1.14 15.86 11.80
CA ASP A 65 -1.68 16.12 10.48
C ASP A 65 -2.32 14.85 9.89
N PRO A 66 -3.31 14.99 8.99
CA PRO A 66 -3.81 13.86 8.22
C PRO A 66 -2.74 13.35 7.23
N PRO A 67 -2.68 12.03 6.99
CA PRO A 67 -1.99 11.45 5.84
C PRO A 67 -2.29 12.14 4.51
N ASP A 68 -1.33 12.13 3.59
CA ASP A 68 -1.48 12.77 2.28
C ASP A 68 -2.70 12.24 1.53
N ASN A 69 -2.90 10.92 1.54
CA ASN A 69 -4.00 10.22 0.87
C ASN A 69 -5.39 10.43 1.52
N MET A 70 -5.54 11.40 2.41
CA MET A 70 -6.83 11.82 2.94
C MET A 70 -7.02 13.34 3.02
N LYS A 71 -6.05 14.15 2.58
CA LYS A 71 -6.10 15.63 2.68
C LYS A 71 -7.32 16.23 1.98
N MET A 72 -7.68 15.72 0.80
CA MET A 72 -8.83 16.21 0.02
C MET A 72 -10.16 15.92 0.71
N PHE A 73 -10.35 14.67 1.14
CA PHE A 73 -11.48 14.24 1.96
C PHE A 73 -11.60 15.08 3.23
N TRP A 74 -10.49 15.23 3.94
CA TRP A 74 -10.40 16.01 5.18
C TRP A 74 -10.83 17.46 4.97
N ARG A 75 -10.30 18.14 3.95
CA ARG A 75 -10.66 19.53 3.64
C ARG A 75 -12.14 19.67 3.30
N PHE A 76 -12.72 18.72 2.56
CA PHE A 76 -14.15 18.75 2.24
C PHE A 76 -15.01 18.56 3.48
N LEU A 77 -14.76 17.51 4.26
CA LEU A 77 -15.59 17.16 5.41
C LEU A 77 -15.59 18.27 6.47
N PHE A 78 -14.50 19.01 6.61
CA PHE A 78 -14.36 20.12 7.57
C PHE A 78 -14.89 21.48 7.05
N ARG A 79 -15.55 21.54 5.89
CA ARG A 79 -16.22 22.77 5.42
C ARG A 79 -17.33 23.19 6.39
N LYS A 80 -17.33 24.45 6.81
CA LYS A 80 -18.27 24.98 7.81
C LYS A 80 -19.73 25.03 7.36
N ASN A 81 -19.98 25.01 6.05
CA ASN A 81 -21.32 25.15 5.45
C ASN A 81 -22.03 23.81 5.21
N LEU A 82 -21.45 22.67 5.61
CA LEU A 82 -22.14 21.39 5.51
C LEU A 82 -23.28 21.31 6.54
N PRO A 83 -24.51 20.91 6.13
CA PRO A 83 -25.63 20.74 7.05
C PRO A 83 -25.32 19.76 8.20
N PRO A 84 -25.74 20.04 9.46
CA PRO A 84 -25.51 19.15 10.60
C PRO A 84 -26.19 17.78 10.51
N SER A 85 -27.10 17.59 9.56
CA SER A 85 -27.79 16.31 9.31
C SER A 85 -27.28 15.61 8.06
N SER A 86 -26.17 16.05 7.46
CA SER A 86 -25.67 15.51 6.18
C SER A 86 -25.42 13.99 6.24
N LEU A 87 -25.03 13.48 7.39
CA LEU A 87 -24.66 12.08 7.63
C LEU A 87 -25.61 11.40 8.63
N CYS A 88 -26.86 11.86 8.75
CA CYS A 88 -27.81 11.33 9.75
C CYS A 88 -28.17 9.85 9.59
N GLN A 89 -27.99 9.30 8.39
CA GLN A 89 -28.24 7.89 8.07
C GLN A 89 -27.01 7.00 8.25
N LEU A 90 -25.84 7.59 8.52
CA LEU A 90 -24.58 6.88 8.55
C LEU A 90 -24.30 6.31 9.93
N ASP A 91 -24.36 4.99 10.07
CA ASP A 91 -23.71 4.27 11.16
C ASP A 91 -22.20 4.20 10.88
N TYR A 92 -21.36 4.55 11.86
CA TYR A 92 -19.92 4.54 11.64
C TYR A 92 -19.10 4.13 12.85
N ALA A 93 -17.87 3.71 12.55
CA ALA A 93 -16.84 3.47 13.55
C ALA A 93 -15.51 4.09 13.10
N VAL A 94 -14.66 4.48 14.05
CA VAL A 94 -13.36 5.10 13.76
C VAL A 94 -12.26 4.38 14.53
N LEU A 95 -11.28 3.88 13.80
CA LEU A 95 -10.03 3.32 14.32
C LEU A 95 -8.89 4.27 13.96
N GLY A 96 -8.21 4.75 14.99
CA GLY A 96 -7.01 5.56 14.88
C GLY A 96 -5.76 4.71 15.06
N LEU A 97 -4.73 5.01 14.27
CA LEU A 97 -3.37 4.53 14.46
C LEU A 97 -2.48 5.73 14.80
N GLY A 98 -1.86 5.68 15.97
CA GLY A 98 -0.99 6.74 16.46
C GLY A 98 0.12 6.19 17.34
N ASP A 99 0.89 7.12 17.89
CA ASP A 99 2.03 6.84 18.74
C ASP A 99 1.96 7.79 19.93
N SER A 100 1.87 7.24 21.14
CA SER A 100 1.70 8.02 22.37
C SER A 100 2.94 8.80 22.80
N SER A 101 4.10 8.56 22.18
CA SER A 101 5.29 9.40 22.35
C SER A 101 5.11 10.79 21.72
N TYR A 102 4.14 10.95 20.81
CA TYR A 102 3.82 12.24 20.18
C TYR A 102 2.73 12.99 20.96
N PRO A 103 2.86 14.32 21.15
CA PRO A 103 1.87 15.12 21.88
C PRO A 103 0.45 15.05 21.31
N LYS A 104 0.34 14.87 19.98
CA LYS A 104 -0.94 14.78 19.25
C LYS A 104 -1.33 13.33 18.96
N PHE A 105 -1.28 12.49 19.99
CA PHE A 105 -1.67 11.08 19.91
C PHE A 105 -3.07 10.88 19.33
N ASN A 106 -3.16 10.14 18.21
CA ASN A 106 -4.39 9.81 17.47
C ASN A 106 -5.28 11.01 17.12
N PHE A 107 -4.68 12.18 16.92
CA PHE A 107 -5.42 13.44 16.74
C PHE A 107 -6.36 13.42 15.53
N VAL A 108 -5.94 12.80 14.43
CA VAL A 108 -6.75 12.71 13.18
C VAL A 108 -8.02 11.93 13.43
N ALA A 109 -7.93 10.74 14.01
CA ALA A 109 -9.08 9.89 14.33
C ALA A 109 -10.06 10.56 15.30
N LYS A 110 -9.53 11.18 16.38
CA LYS A 110 -10.33 11.94 17.36
C LYS A 110 -11.10 13.09 16.70
N LYS A 111 -10.45 13.83 15.81
CA LYS A 111 -11.09 14.94 15.07
C LYS A 111 -12.09 14.46 14.04
N LEU A 112 -11.78 13.41 13.30
CA LEU A 112 -12.67 12.80 12.31
C LEU A 112 -13.97 12.35 12.98
N HIS A 113 -13.87 11.59 14.07
CA HIS A 113 -15.03 11.15 14.84
C HIS A 113 -15.91 12.31 15.30
N LYS A 114 -15.32 13.33 15.95
CA LYS A 114 -16.05 14.54 16.36
C LYS A 114 -16.76 15.21 15.19
N ARG A 115 -16.12 15.25 14.02
CA ARG A 115 -16.68 15.90 12.85
C ARG A 115 -17.83 15.10 12.22
N VAL A 116 -17.71 13.79 12.10
CA VAL A 116 -18.79 12.92 11.60
C VAL A 116 -19.99 12.98 12.54
N LEU A 117 -19.76 12.97 13.86
CA LEU A 117 -20.81 13.17 14.86
C LEU A 117 -21.52 14.52 14.71
N GLN A 118 -20.78 15.61 14.50
CA GLN A 118 -21.35 16.95 14.25
C GLN A 118 -22.20 17.04 12.97
N LEU A 119 -21.97 16.13 12.02
CA LEU A 119 -22.72 16.03 10.77
C LEU A 119 -23.88 15.02 10.86
N GLY A 120 -24.16 14.50 12.06
CA GLY A 120 -25.32 13.65 12.34
C GLY A 120 -25.04 12.16 12.31
N GLY A 121 -23.80 11.73 12.05
CA GLY A 121 -23.46 10.30 12.02
C GLY A 121 -23.66 9.62 13.37
N ASN A 122 -24.03 8.36 13.35
CA ASN A 122 -24.32 7.52 14.50
C ASN A 122 -23.10 6.64 14.84
N PRO A 123 -22.34 6.94 15.91
CA PRO A 123 -21.17 6.15 16.26
C PRO A 123 -21.57 4.80 16.87
N LEU A 124 -21.08 3.70 16.29
CA LEU A 124 -21.32 2.35 16.80
C LEU A 124 -20.54 2.05 18.08
N LEU A 125 -19.34 2.63 18.19
CA LEU A 125 -18.39 2.43 19.28
C LEU A 125 -17.62 3.73 19.59
N PRO A 126 -17.03 3.84 20.79
CA PRO A 126 -15.95 4.79 21.03
C PRO A 126 -14.80 4.63 20.02
N VAL A 127 -14.10 5.72 19.76
CA VAL A 127 -12.93 5.72 18.86
C VAL A 127 -11.86 4.77 19.40
N ALA A 128 -11.43 3.81 18.58
CA ALA A 128 -10.24 3.01 18.89
C ALA A 128 -8.99 3.86 18.71
N LEU A 129 -8.09 3.84 19.69
CA LEU A 129 -6.85 4.59 19.69
C LEU A 129 -5.67 3.62 19.75
N GLY A 130 -5.33 3.00 18.62
CA GLY A 130 -4.17 2.12 18.53
C GLY A 130 -2.88 2.90 18.79
N ASP A 131 -1.98 2.30 19.57
CA ASP A 131 -0.72 2.90 20.01
C ASP A 131 0.48 2.05 19.60
N ASP A 132 1.37 2.61 18.79
CA ASP A 132 2.61 1.96 18.35
C ASP A 132 3.61 1.74 19.51
N GLN A 133 3.45 2.46 20.63
CA GLN A 133 4.32 2.36 21.81
C GLN A 133 3.89 1.28 22.81
N HIS A 134 2.72 0.67 22.62
CA HIS A 134 2.26 -0.41 23.50
C HIS A 134 3.09 -1.69 23.26
N ASP A 135 3.28 -2.54 24.29
CA ASP A 135 4.08 -3.77 24.18
C ASP A 135 3.52 -4.75 23.13
N LEU A 136 2.19 -4.89 23.10
CA LEU A 136 1.42 -5.59 22.04
C LEU A 136 1.02 -4.67 20.87
N GLY A 137 1.69 -3.52 20.75
CA GLY A 137 1.48 -2.51 19.73
C GLY A 137 0.04 -2.04 19.58
N PRO A 138 -0.35 -1.56 18.39
CA PRO A 138 -1.70 -1.04 18.19
C PRO A 138 -2.77 -2.12 18.38
N ASP A 139 -2.40 -3.39 18.23
CA ASP A 139 -3.32 -4.52 18.31
C ASP A 139 -3.86 -4.81 19.71
N ALA A 140 -3.18 -4.31 20.75
CA ALA A 140 -3.72 -4.25 22.11
C ALA A 140 -5.10 -3.61 22.20
N VAL A 141 -5.35 -2.62 21.31
CA VAL A 141 -6.62 -1.92 21.20
C VAL A 141 -7.44 -2.46 20.04
N ILE A 142 -6.81 -2.75 18.89
CA ILE A 142 -7.53 -3.15 17.67
C ILE A 142 -8.25 -4.48 17.87
N ASP A 143 -7.58 -5.52 18.39
CA ASP A 143 -8.16 -6.85 18.50
C ASP A 143 -9.44 -6.87 19.37
N PRO A 144 -9.46 -6.37 20.63
CA PRO A 144 -10.68 -6.32 21.42
C PRO A 144 -11.74 -5.36 20.83
N TRP A 145 -11.32 -4.27 20.17
CA TRP A 145 -12.25 -3.35 19.54
C TRP A 145 -12.94 -3.97 18.32
N LEU A 146 -12.24 -4.80 17.53
CA LEU A 146 -12.83 -5.52 16.39
C LEU A 146 -13.88 -6.53 16.86
N LEU A 147 -13.63 -7.24 17.96
CA LEU A 147 -14.64 -8.13 18.57
C LEU A 147 -15.92 -7.35 18.90
N ALA A 148 -15.79 -6.24 19.63
CA ALA A 148 -16.93 -5.39 19.98
C ALA A 148 -17.63 -4.79 18.74
N LEU A 149 -16.86 -4.44 17.70
CA LEU A 149 -17.39 -3.89 16.46
C LEU A 149 -18.26 -4.92 15.75
N TRP A 150 -17.78 -6.15 15.61
CA TRP A 150 -18.52 -7.20 14.93
C TRP A 150 -19.75 -7.64 15.70
N ASP A 151 -19.72 -7.65 17.03
CA ASP A 151 -20.91 -7.91 17.85
C ASP A 151 -22.00 -6.86 17.58
N LYS A 152 -21.62 -5.57 17.52
CA LYS A 152 -22.55 -4.48 17.20
C LYS A 152 -23.07 -4.57 15.77
N ILE A 153 -22.19 -4.78 14.80
CA ILE A 153 -22.55 -4.86 13.38
C ILE A 153 -23.47 -6.06 13.12
N LEU A 154 -23.20 -7.23 13.71
CA LEU A 154 -24.04 -8.42 13.53
C LEU A 154 -25.40 -8.30 14.23
N ALA A 155 -25.50 -7.53 15.31
CA ALA A 155 -26.78 -7.22 15.94
C ALA A 155 -27.68 -6.34 15.04
N LEU A 156 -27.09 -5.39 14.30
CA LEU A 156 -27.80 -4.52 13.37
C LEU A 156 -28.03 -5.17 11.99
N TYR A 157 -27.07 -5.99 11.55
CA TYR A 157 -27.03 -6.63 10.24
C TYR A 157 -26.77 -8.15 10.41
N PRO A 158 -27.76 -8.92 10.87
CA PRO A 158 -27.60 -10.35 11.14
C PRO A 158 -27.23 -11.14 9.88
N LEU A 159 -26.64 -12.32 10.08
CA LEU A 159 -26.30 -13.23 8.98
C LEU A 159 -27.56 -13.64 8.20
N PRO A 160 -27.47 -13.83 6.87
CA PRO A 160 -28.55 -14.42 6.10
C PRO A 160 -28.91 -15.82 6.63
N PRO A 161 -30.19 -16.24 6.54
CA PRO A 161 -30.61 -17.56 7.00
C PRO A 161 -29.77 -18.68 6.39
N GLY A 162 -29.27 -19.58 7.24
CA GLY A 162 -28.48 -20.74 6.81
C GLY A 162 -27.00 -20.48 6.54
N LEU A 163 -26.52 -19.25 6.75
CA LEU A 163 -25.08 -18.93 6.67
C LEU A 163 -24.47 -18.77 8.06
N GLU A 164 -23.28 -19.32 8.23
CA GLU A 164 -22.42 -19.13 9.40
C GLU A 164 -21.24 -18.22 9.06
N VAL A 165 -20.59 -17.66 10.08
CA VAL A 165 -19.33 -16.92 9.89
C VAL A 165 -18.27 -17.89 9.35
N ILE A 166 -17.61 -17.52 8.25
CA ILE A 166 -16.54 -18.32 7.66
C ILE A 166 -15.38 -18.41 8.66
N SER A 167 -15.04 -19.64 9.07
CA SER A 167 -13.97 -19.92 10.05
C SER A 167 -12.67 -19.18 9.69
N PRO A 168 -11.93 -18.62 10.67
CA PRO A 168 -10.61 -18.06 10.46
C PRO A 168 -9.65 -18.98 9.71
N ASP A 169 -9.77 -20.31 9.83
CA ASP A 169 -8.88 -21.29 9.19
C ASP A 169 -9.15 -21.47 7.69
N VAL A 170 -10.28 -20.97 7.20
CA VAL A 170 -10.64 -21.05 5.79
C VAL A 170 -9.97 -19.92 5.01
N ARG A 171 -9.27 -20.29 3.94
CA ARG A 171 -8.71 -19.35 2.98
C ARG A 171 -9.82 -18.66 2.18
N LEU A 172 -9.89 -17.33 2.26
CA LEU A 172 -10.79 -16.53 1.44
C LEU A 172 -10.32 -16.50 -0.02
N PRO A 173 -11.23 -16.35 -1.01
CA PRO A 173 -10.84 -16.22 -2.41
C PRO A 173 -9.99 -14.96 -2.66
N PRO A 174 -9.10 -14.97 -3.67
CA PRO A 174 -8.24 -13.83 -3.99
C PRO A 174 -9.07 -12.67 -4.53
N LYS A 175 -8.53 -11.44 -4.51
CA LYS A 175 -9.21 -10.26 -5.12
C LYS A 175 -9.27 -10.36 -6.65
N TYR A 176 -8.26 -10.98 -7.26
CA TYR A 176 -8.13 -11.11 -8.70
C TYR A 176 -7.71 -12.53 -9.07
N THR A 177 -8.01 -12.94 -10.31
CA THR A 177 -7.47 -14.14 -10.93
C THR A 177 -6.59 -13.77 -12.12
N LEU A 178 -5.45 -14.44 -12.25
CA LEU A 178 -4.53 -14.31 -13.38
C LEU A 178 -4.97 -15.28 -14.48
N HIS A 179 -5.50 -14.74 -15.58
CA HIS A 179 -5.83 -15.52 -16.76
C HIS A 179 -4.67 -15.46 -17.74
N TYR A 180 -3.87 -16.53 -17.78
CA TYR A 180 -2.75 -16.64 -18.70
C TYR A 180 -3.21 -16.72 -20.16
N LEU A 181 -2.53 -15.96 -21.01
CA LEU A 181 -2.74 -15.98 -22.45
C LEU A 181 -1.96 -17.13 -23.09
N ALA A 182 -2.39 -17.57 -24.27
CA ALA A 182 -1.67 -18.56 -25.06
C ALA A 182 -0.32 -17.97 -25.55
N GLU A 183 0.69 -18.82 -25.72
CA GLU A 183 2.06 -18.41 -26.11
C GLU A 183 2.12 -17.65 -27.43
N ASP A 184 1.18 -17.91 -28.36
CA ASP A 184 1.10 -17.23 -29.67
C ASP A 184 0.41 -15.85 -29.62
N SER A 185 -0.01 -15.39 -28.44
CA SER A 185 -0.66 -14.08 -28.28
C SER A 185 0.38 -12.96 -28.44
N PRO A 186 0.06 -11.83 -29.09
CA PRO A 186 1.02 -10.76 -29.28
C PRO A 186 1.57 -10.26 -27.93
N HIS A 187 2.89 -10.36 -27.75
CA HIS A 187 3.56 -9.89 -26.55
C HIS A 187 3.38 -8.37 -26.40
N PRO A 188 2.84 -7.90 -25.26
CA PRO A 188 2.61 -6.47 -25.04
C PRO A 188 3.91 -5.65 -24.89
N ASP A 189 5.04 -6.31 -24.57
CA ASP A 189 6.32 -5.64 -24.27
C ASP A 189 6.93 -4.89 -25.48
N GLY A 190 6.44 -5.11 -26.70
CA GLY A 190 6.86 -4.36 -27.89
C GLY A 190 6.24 -2.97 -28.06
N GLY A 191 5.23 -2.59 -27.26
CA GLY A 191 4.39 -1.42 -27.53
C GLY A 191 4.27 -0.36 -26.42
N LEU A 192 4.85 -0.58 -25.24
CA LEU A 192 4.68 0.33 -24.09
C LEU A 192 5.47 1.65 -24.21
N HIS A 193 6.21 1.86 -25.31
CA HIS A 193 6.95 3.08 -25.63
C HIS A 193 6.47 3.81 -26.89
N GLN A 194 5.19 3.72 -27.26
CA GLN A 194 4.63 4.71 -28.19
C GLN A 194 3.95 5.85 -27.41
N PRO A 195 4.52 7.07 -27.42
CA PRO A 195 3.84 8.23 -26.88
C PRO A 195 2.62 8.52 -27.77
N THR A 196 1.47 8.00 -27.38
CA THR A 196 0.19 8.55 -27.84
C THR A 196 0.06 9.92 -27.17
N ALA A 197 0.49 10.95 -27.90
CA ALA A 197 0.44 12.39 -27.66
C ALA A 197 0.05 12.85 -26.22
N PRO A 198 0.91 13.56 -25.46
CA PRO A 198 0.49 14.13 -24.19
C PRO A 198 -0.36 15.38 -24.48
N ARG A 199 -1.67 15.33 -24.18
CA ARG A 199 -2.49 16.55 -24.02
C ARG A 199 -2.76 16.89 -22.56
N THR A 200 -2.23 16.13 -21.61
CA THR A 200 -2.45 16.35 -20.18
C THR A 200 -1.13 16.41 -19.42
N VAL A 201 -1.04 17.35 -18.47
CA VAL A 201 0.09 17.47 -17.54
C VAL A 201 0.27 16.14 -16.79
N PRO A 202 1.51 15.64 -16.64
CA PRO A 202 1.83 14.41 -15.92
C PRO A 202 1.23 14.40 -14.51
N SER A 203 0.83 13.21 -14.06
CA SER A 203 0.16 13.00 -12.77
C SER A 203 0.55 11.66 -12.16
N GLU A 204 0.10 11.37 -10.93
CA GLU A 204 0.35 10.06 -10.30
C GLU A 204 -0.16 8.89 -11.17
N LEU A 205 -1.30 9.05 -11.84
CA LEU A 205 -1.89 8.02 -12.70
C LEU A 205 -1.28 7.96 -14.12
N HIS A 206 -0.55 9.00 -14.52
CA HIS A 206 0.08 9.11 -15.83
C HIS A 206 1.46 9.76 -15.67
N PRO A 207 2.45 9.01 -15.14
CA PRO A 207 3.80 9.53 -14.93
C PRO A 207 4.48 9.84 -16.26
N PHE A 208 5.37 10.83 -16.26
CA PHE A 208 6.18 11.17 -17.42
C PHE A 208 7.47 10.34 -17.44
N PRO A 209 7.77 9.62 -18.53
CA PRO A 209 9.02 8.87 -18.67
C PRO A 209 10.18 9.83 -19.01
N ALA A 210 10.71 10.50 -17.99
CA ALA A 210 11.82 11.43 -18.13
C ALA A 210 13.14 10.69 -18.37
N GLN A 211 13.87 11.04 -19.43
CA GLN A 211 15.20 10.48 -19.70
C GLN A 211 16.21 10.99 -18.66
N MET A 212 17.05 10.10 -18.13
CA MET A 212 18.17 10.53 -17.28
C MET A 212 19.30 11.10 -18.13
N VAL A 213 19.60 12.38 -17.96
CA VAL A 213 20.63 13.11 -18.73
C VAL A 213 21.99 13.05 -18.05
N SER A 214 22.00 13.09 -16.72
CA SER A 214 23.24 13.06 -15.92
C SER A 214 23.03 12.30 -14.61
N ASN A 215 24.07 11.60 -14.18
CA ASN A 215 24.14 10.85 -12.92
C ASN A 215 25.54 10.99 -12.32
N GLN A 216 25.81 12.13 -11.71
CA GLN A 216 27.16 12.48 -11.25
C GLN A 216 27.28 12.33 -9.74
N ARG A 217 28.28 11.57 -9.28
CA ARG A 217 28.68 11.60 -7.87
C ARG A 217 29.32 12.95 -7.54
N VAL A 218 28.79 13.64 -6.54
CA VAL A 218 29.27 14.96 -6.08
C VAL A 218 30.14 14.88 -4.83
N THR A 219 30.10 13.76 -4.10
CA THR A 219 31.03 13.49 -3.00
C THR A 219 32.33 12.92 -3.53
N ALA A 220 33.45 13.22 -2.85
CA ALA A 220 34.74 12.58 -3.16
C ALA A 220 34.60 11.04 -3.11
N GLU A 221 35.33 10.33 -3.97
CA GLU A 221 35.26 8.86 -4.06
C GLU A 221 35.57 8.18 -2.72
N SER A 222 36.50 8.77 -1.95
CA SER A 222 36.91 8.33 -0.62
C SER A 222 35.88 8.61 0.48
N HIS A 223 34.87 9.45 0.23
CA HIS A 223 33.83 9.72 1.22
C HIS A 223 32.90 8.51 1.38
N PHE A 224 32.48 8.21 2.62
CA PHE A 224 31.69 7.02 2.92
C PHE A 224 30.27 7.06 2.29
N GLN A 225 29.72 8.25 2.11
CA GLN A 225 28.38 8.46 1.53
C GLN A 225 28.53 8.81 0.04
N ASP A 226 28.01 7.96 -0.84
CA ASP A 226 27.79 8.28 -2.25
C ASP A 226 26.57 9.20 -2.36
N VAL A 227 26.79 10.44 -2.78
CA VAL A 227 25.72 11.42 -3.04
C VAL A 227 25.83 11.83 -4.49
N ARG A 228 24.69 11.80 -5.18
CA ARG A 228 24.61 12.05 -6.62
C ARG A 228 23.71 13.21 -6.94
N LEU A 229 24.17 14.05 -7.86
CA LEU A 229 23.34 15.00 -8.59
C LEU A 229 22.85 14.30 -9.85
N ILE A 230 21.54 14.11 -9.93
CA ILE A 230 20.88 13.45 -11.06
C ILE A 230 20.02 14.48 -11.77
N GLU A 231 20.08 14.47 -13.10
CA GLU A 231 19.33 15.39 -13.95
C GLU A 231 18.44 14.62 -14.92
N PHE A 232 17.18 15.03 -15.02
CA PHE A 232 16.17 14.44 -15.87
C PHE A 232 15.70 15.42 -16.95
N ASP A 233 15.55 14.93 -18.18
CA ASP A 233 14.94 15.65 -19.30
C ASP A 233 13.42 15.65 -19.15
N VAL A 234 12.81 16.84 -19.08
CA VAL A 234 11.36 17.00 -19.02
C VAL A 234 10.80 17.82 -20.19
N VAL A 235 11.56 17.97 -21.29
CA VAL A 235 11.10 18.65 -22.51
C VAL A 235 9.79 18.02 -22.99
N GLY A 236 8.81 18.87 -23.33
CA GLY A 236 7.52 18.43 -23.86
C GLY A 236 6.58 17.81 -22.83
N SER A 237 6.98 17.69 -21.56
CA SER A 237 6.13 17.17 -20.48
C SER A 237 5.03 18.14 -20.05
N GLY A 238 5.24 19.45 -20.21
CA GLY A 238 4.38 20.48 -19.63
C GLY A 238 4.43 20.55 -18.09
N ILE A 239 5.40 19.89 -17.46
CA ILE A 239 5.63 19.97 -16.01
C ILE A 239 6.10 21.38 -15.64
N THR A 240 5.49 21.96 -14.61
CA THR A 240 5.92 23.23 -14.00
C THR A 240 6.16 23.04 -12.51
N PHE A 241 7.22 23.63 -11.97
CA PHE A 241 7.57 23.54 -10.55
C PHE A 241 8.28 24.81 -10.05
N ASN A 242 8.24 25.04 -8.74
CA ASN A 242 9.01 26.05 -8.04
C ASN A 242 10.15 25.42 -7.24
N ALA A 243 11.18 26.21 -6.94
CA ALA A 243 12.21 25.77 -6.00
C ALA A 243 11.58 25.47 -4.63
N GLY A 244 11.86 24.27 -4.10
CA GLY A 244 11.23 23.75 -2.87
C GLY A 244 10.12 22.72 -3.12
N ASP A 245 9.64 22.59 -4.35
CA ASP A 245 8.72 21.51 -4.72
C ASP A 245 9.40 20.13 -4.67
N VAL A 246 8.58 19.09 -4.73
CA VAL A 246 8.99 17.68 -4.65
C VAL A 246 8.64 16.98 -5.95
N VAL A 247 9.59 16.20 -6.47
CA VAL A 247 9.35 15.25 -7.55
C VAL A 247 9.12 13.85 -6.99
N MET A 248 8.14 13.13 -7.54
CA MET A 248 7.86 11.74 -7.20
C MET A 248 8.44 10.84 -8.28
N ILE A 249 9.37 9.96 -7.91
CA ILE A 249 10.05 9.04 -8.84
C ILE A 249 9.57 7.62 -8.59
N GLN A 250 9.04 6.96 -9.61
CA GLN A 250 8.65 5.55 -9.55
C GLN A 250 9.87 4.65 -9.80
N PRO A 251 10.33 3.86 -8.82
CA PRO A 251 11.44 2.94 -9.03
C PRO A 251 10.97 1.58 -9.55
N GLN A 252 11.93 0.72 -9.86
CA GLN A 252 11.71 -0.68 -10.22
C GLN A 252 12.65 -1.61 -9.46
N ASN A 253 12.25 -2.88 -9.33
CA ASN A 253 13.10 -3.91 -8.74
C ASN A 253 14.28 -4.27 -9.65
N SER A 254 15.35 -4.82 -9.06
CA SER A 254 16.51 -5.27 -9.80
C SER A 254 16.19 -6.55 -10.60
N PRO A 255 16.80 -6.76 -11.79
CA PRO A 255 16.63 -8.00 -12.55
C PRO A 255 16.96 -9.26 -11.72
N GLU A 256 17.95 -9.18 -10.84
CA GLU A 256 18.36 -10.27 -9.96
C GLU A 256 17.26 -10.62 -8.93
N ASP A 257 16.68 -9.61 -8.27
CA ASP A 257 15.61 -9.84 -7.30
C ASP A 257 14.32 -10.35 -7.98
N VAL A 258 14.02 -9.86 -9.19
CA VAL A 258 12.90 -10.35 -10.02
C VAL A 258 13.08 -11.82 -10.39
N GLN A 259 14.28 -12.21 -10.81
CA GLN A 259 14.59 -13.59 -11.14
C GLN A 259 14.48 -14.50 -9.91
N GLN A 260 15.05 -14.08 -8.77
CA GLN A 260 14.98 -14.82 -7.51
C GLN A 260 13.52 -15.00 -7.06
N PHE A 261 12.70 -13.95 -7.16
CA PHE A 261 11.28 -14.01 -6.85
C PHE A 261 10.55 -15.06 -7.69
N CYS A 262 10.73 -15.04 -9.02
CA CYS A 262 10.09 -15.99 -9.92
C CYS A 262 10.54 -17.43 -9.63
N GLN A 263 11.83 -17.64 -9.32
CA GLN A 263 12.36 -18.95 -8.95
C GLN A 263 11.73 -19.51 -7.67
N LEU A 264 11.63 -18.68 -6.62
CA LEU A 264 11.04 -19.07 -5.32
C LEU A 264 9.59 -19.53 -5.47
N LEU A 265 8.79 -18.78 -6.24
CA LEU A 265 7.37 -19.06 -6.46
C LEU A 265 7.10 -19.99 -7.65
N ARG A 266 8.15 -20.46 -8.35
CA ARG A 266 8.07 -21.31 -9.54
C ARG A 266 7.20 -20.69 -10.65
N LEU A 267 7.35 -19.39 -10.85
CA LEU A 267 6.65 -18.63 -11.88
C LEU A 267 7.51 -18.56 -13.14
N ASP A 268 6.85 -18.66 -14.29
CA ASP A 268 7.45 -18.31 -15.57
C ASP A 268 7.38 -16.78 -15.75
N PRO A 269 8.52 -16.07 -15.78
CA PRO A 269 8.55 -14.62 -15.85
C PRO A 269 7.99 -14.07 -17.17
N ASP A 270 8.06 -14.82 -18.27
CA ASP A 270 7.71 -14.31 -19.60
C ASP A 270 6.23 -14.62 -19.97
N ARG A 271 5.54 -15.34 -19.07
CA ARG A 271 4.13 -15.68 -19.23
C ARG A 271 3.25 -14.43 -19.14
N CYS A 272 2.45 -14.21 -20.18
CA CYS A 272 1.51 -13.09 -20.26
C CYS A 272 0.17 -13.45 -19.60
N PHE A 273 -0.46 -12.49 -18.93
CA PHE A 273 -1.78 -12.66 -18.30
C PHE A 273 -2.65 -11.41 -18.43
N VAL A 274 -3.95 -11.60 -18.21
CA VAL A 274 -4.91 -10.55 -17.90
C VAL A 274 -5.52 -10.79 -16.53
N LEU A 275 -5.71 -9.72 -15.75
CA LEU A 275 -6.40 -9.78 -14.47
C LEU A 275 -7.91 -9.76 -14.66
N LYS A 276 -8.61 -10.62 -13.91
CA LYS A 276 -10.06 -10.53 -13.74
C LYS A 276 -10.40 -10.37 -12.26
N PRO A 277 -11.24 -9.38 -11.90
CA PRO A 277 -11.72 -9.28 -10.52
C PRO A 277 -12.64 -10.46 -10.17
N THR A 278 -12.53 -10.98 -8.95
CA THR A 278 -13.35 -12.11 -8.48
C THR A 278 -14.72 -11.68 -7.95
N ALA A 279 -14.87 -10.41 -7.58
CA ALA A 279 -16.11 -9.85 -7.04
C ALA A 279 -16.62 -8.68 -7.90
N PRO A 280 -17.95 -8.59 -8.14
CA PRO A 280 -18.55 -7.46 -8.85
C PRO A 280 -18.21 -6.11 -8.21
N GLY A 281 -17.92 -5.10 -9.03
CA GLY A 281 -17.59 -3.75 -8.57
C GLY A 281 -16.16 -3.57 -8.09
N THR A 282 -15.32 -4.60 -8.12
CA THR A 282 -13.87 -4.47 -7.85
C THR A 282 -13.17 -3.89 -9.07
N SER A 283 -12.60 -2.69 -8.95
CA SER A 283 -11.79 -2.07 -10.00
C SER A 283 -10.46 -2.80 -10.17
N LEU A 284 -9.91 -2.82 -11.39
CA LEU A 284 -8.55 -3.30 -11.60
C LEU A 284 -7.52 -2.40 -10.88
N PRO A 285 -6.35 -2.94 -10.49
CA PRO A 285 -5.29 -2.14 -9.93
C PRO A 285 -4.84 -1.05 -10.91
N ALA A 286 -4.81 0.20 -10.45
CA ALA A 286 -4.34 1.32 -11.26
C ALA A 286 -2.88 1.11 -11.68
N LEU A 287 -2.46 1.68 -12.81
CA LEU A 287 -1.08 1.64 -13.33
C LEU A 287 -0.53 0.26 -13.71
N LEU A 288 -1.33 -0.81 -13.65
CA LEU A 288 -0.92 -2.13 -14.13
C LEU A 288 -1.49 -2.39 -15.54
N PRO A 289 -0.66 -2.33 -16.60
CA PRO A 289 -1.11 -2.55 -17.97
C PRO A 289 -1.70 -3.95 -18.15
N GLN A 290 -2.67 -4.06 -19.05
CA GLN A 290 -3.35 -5.30 -19.38
C GLN A 290 -3.34 -5.48 -20.91
N PRO A 291 -2.82 -6.60 -21.44
CA PRO A 291 -2.09 -7.66 -20.74
C PRO A 291 -0.69 -7.22 -20.29
N CYS A 292 -0.09 -7.96 -19.35
CA CYS A 292 1.32 -7.82 -19.00
C CYS A 292 1.96 -9.18 -18.63
N THR A 293 3.30 -9.21 -18.57
CA THR A 293 4.07 -10.39 -18.16
C THR A 293 4.22 -10.47 -16.64
N ILE A 294 4.49 -11.66 -16.11
CA ILE A 294 4.88 -11.82 -14.70
C ILE A 294 6.12 -10.97 -14.38
N ARG A 295 7.07 -10.90 -15.31
CA ARG A 295 8.26 -10.04 -15.21
C ARG A 295 7.86 -8.57 -15.04
N TYR A 296 6.97 -8.04 -15.87
CA TYR A 296 6.52 -6.65 -15.74
C TYR A 296 5.88 -6.39 -14.37
N LEU A 297 4.97 -7.29 -13.95
CA LEU A 297 4.29 -7.21 -12.65
C LEU A 297 5.31 -7.12 -11.50
N VAL A 298 6.31 -8.00 -11.49
CA VAL A 298 7.31 -8.04 -10.41
C VAL A 298 8.29 -6.88 -10.52
N THR A 299 8.73 -6.49 -11.72
CA THR A 299 9.70 -5.40 -11.91
C THR A 299 9.13 -4.04 -11.52
N HIS A 300 7.93 -3.71 -11.99
CA HIS A 300 7.40 -2.34 -11.93
C HIS A 300 6.29 -2.15 -10.89
N TYR A 301 5.61 -3.22 -10.48
CA TYR A 301 4.39 -3.10 -9.68
C TYR A 301 4.53 -3.62 -8.25
N LEU A 302 5.12 -4.80 -8.02
CA LEU A 302 5.17 -5.42 -6.68
C LEU A 302 6.39 -4.95 -5.85
N ASP A 303 6.17 -4.44 -4.64
CA ASP A 303 7.26 -4.07 -3.73
C ASP A 303 7.80 -5.27 -2.97
N ILE A 304 8.61 -6.08 -3.64
CA ILE A 304 9.29 -7.23 -3.03
C ILE A 304 10.43 -6.82 -2.09
N SER A 305 10.76 -5.52 -2.04
CA SER A 305 11.80 -4.93 -1.18
C SER A 305 11.26 -4.37 0.15
N CYS A 306 9.95 -4.22 0.28
CA CYS A 306 9.34 -3.69 1.50
C CYS A 306 9.54 -4.63 2.69
N VAL A 307 9.43 -4.09 3.90
CA VAL A 307 9.37 -4.91 5.11
C VAL A 307 7.94 -5.46 5.22
N PRO A 308 7.74 -6.79 5.21
CA PRO A 308 6.41 -7.38 5.25
C PRO A 308 5.69 -7.08 6.56
N ARG A 309 4.37 -6.92 6.47
CA ARG A 309 3.50 -6.55 7.60
C ARG A 309 2.87 -7.79 8.22
N ARG A 310 2.19 -7.62 9.35
CA ARG A 310 1.44 -8.67 10.05
C ARG A 310 0.52 -9.46 9.10
N SER A 311 -0.24 -8.76 8.25
CA SER A 311 -1.17 -9.39 7.30
C SER A 311 -0.50 -10.31 6.28
N PHE A 312 0.75 -10.04 5.90
CA PHE A 312 1.51 -10.88 4.98
C PHE A 312 1.74 -12.26 5.58
N PHE A 313 2.11 -12.32 6.87
CA PHE A 313 2.30 -13.57 7.61
C PHE A 313 0.97 -14.28 7.89
N GLU A 314 -0.08 -13.52 8.22
CA GLU A 314 -1.46 -14.05 8.33
C GLU A 314 -1.85 -14.78 7.04
N LEU A 315 -1.68 -14.14 5.88
CA LEU A 315 -2.05 -14.70 4.60
C LEU A 315 -1.18 -15.91 4.22
N LEU A 316 0.14 -15.83 4.46
CA LEU A 316 1.06 -16.95 4.24
C LEU A 316 0.66 -18.21 5.00
N SER A 317 0.16 -18.06 6.23
CA SER A 317 -0.22 -19.21 7.07
C SER A 317 -1.27 -20.11 6.40
N TYR A 318 -2.13 -19.56 5.54
CA TYR A 318 -3.14 -20.32 4.78
C TYR A 318 -2.57 -21.13 3.61
N PHE A 319 -1.38 -20.78 3.13
CA PHE A 319 -0.70 -21.51 2.04
C PHE A 319 0.28 -22.55 2.58
N SER A 320 0.61 -22.49 3.86
CA SER A 320 1.63 -23.34 4.43
C SER A 320 1.21 -24.82 4.44
N THR A 321 2.01 -25.64 3.78
CA THR A 321 1.90 -27.10 3.81
C THR A 321 2.79 -27.72 4.90
N ASN A 322 3.60 -26.92 5.59
CA ASN A 322 4.51 -27.36 6.64
C ASN A 322 4.05 -26.82 8.00
N GLU A 323 3.89 -27.71 8.98
CA GLU A 323 3.33 -27.35 10.28
C GLU A 323 4.18 -26.32 11.03
N LEU A 324 5.50 -26.48 11.05
CA LEU A 324 6.42 -25.56 11.74
C LEU A 324 6.42 -24.17 11.10
N GLU A 325 6.43 -24.10 9.76
CA GLU A 325 6.28 -22.82 9.07
C GLU A 325 4.92 -22.18 9.39
N ARG A 326 3.84 -22.97 9.36
CA ARG A 326 2.49 -22.47 9.66
C ARG A 326 2.39 -21.87 11.06
N GLU A 327 2.86 -22.59 12.08
CA GLU A 327 2.88 -22.12 13.47
C GLU A 327 3.67 -20.81 13.60
N LYS A 328 4.84 -20.72 12.95
CA LYS A 328 5.67 -19.50 13.01
C LYS A 328 5.02 -18.32 12.30
N LEU A 329 4.36 -18.56 11.15
CA LEU A 329 3.59 -17.55 10.43
C LEU A 329 2.40 -17.06 11.26
N GLN A 330 1.71 -17.97 11.96
CA GLN A 330 0.61 -17.64 12.86
C GLN A 330 1.08 -16.81 14.07
N GLU A 331 2.22 -17.17 14.67
CA GLU A 331 2.84 -16.41 15.74
C GLU A 331 3.13 -14.97 15.29
N PHE A 332 3.81 -14.78 14.15
CA PHE A 332 4.07 -13.45 13.57
C PHE A 332 2.80 -12.67 13.22
N SER A 333 1.67 -13.36 13.04
CA SER A 333 0.38 -12.77 12.73
C SER A 333 -0.48 -12.48 13.98
N SER A 334 0.03 -12.70 15.18
CA SER A 334 -0.67 -12.48 16.45
C SER A 334 -0.21 -11.22 17.17
N ALA A 335 -1.03 -10.67 18.06
CA ALA A 335 -0.61 -9.56 18.92
C ALA A 335 0.53 -9.97 19.87
N GLN A 336 0.52 -11.22 20.37
CA GLN A 336 1.53 -11.76 21.26
C GLN A 336 2.90 -11.91 20.58
N GLY A 337 2.91 -12.32 19.30
CA GLY A 337 4.13 -12.49 18.51
C GLY A 337 4.69 -11.20 17.90
N GLN A 338 4.25 -10.03 18.38
CA GLN A 338 4.68 -8.76 17.82
C GLN A 338 6.18 -8.51 18.00
N GLU A 339 6.77 -8.82 19.17
CA GLU A 339 8.21 -8.62 19.38
C GLU A 339 9.01 -9.59 18.50
N GLU A 340 8.52 -10.81 18.29
CA GLU A 340 9.12 -11.78 17.40
C GLU A 340 9.06 -11.30 15.95
N LEU A 341 7.92 -10.78 15.50
CA LEU A 341 7.79 -10.13 14.19
C LEU A 341 8.71 -8.90 14.08
N TYR A 342 8.82 -8.10 15.14
CA TYR A 342 9.67 -6.91 15.16
C TYR A 342 11.16 -7.26 15.07
N SER A 343 11.59 -8.25 15.87
CA SER A 343 12.95 -8.78 15.87
C SER A 343 13.30 -9.48 14.55
N TYR A 344 12.35 -10.21 13.97
CA TYR A 344 12.48 -10.84 12.68
C TYR A 344 12.48 -9.77 11.57
N CYS A 345 11.41 -9.05 11.30
CA CYS A 345 11.30 -8.17 10.14
C CYS A 345 11.84 -6.75 10.36
N ASN A 346 11.28 -6.04 11.34
CA ASN A 346 11.40 -4.59 11.44
C ASN A 346 12.81 -4.14 11.84
N ARG A 347 13.40 -4.76 12.86
CA ARG A 347 14.71 -4.42 13.41
C ARG A 347 15.85 -4.63 12.39
N PRO A 348 15.96 -5.76 11.68
CA PRO A 348 16.98 -5.93 10.64
C PRO A 348 16.56 -5.42 9.26
N ARG A 349 15.32 -4.94 9.10
CA ARG A 349 14.72 -4.53 7.82
C ARG A 349 14.75 -5.67 6.80
N ARG A 350 14.28 -6.86 7.22
CA ARG A 350 14.12 -8.02 6.32
C ARG A 350 13.06 -7.68 5.27
N THR A 351 13.39 -7.96 4.02
CA THR A 351 12.52 -7.68 2.87
C THR A 351 11.50 -8.79 2.65
N THR A 352 10.41 -8.49 1.94
CA THR A 352 9.41 -9.48 1.53
C THR A 352 10.05 -10.64 0.75
N LEU A 353 10.98 -10.36 -0.17
CA LEU A 353 11.70 -11.40 -0.91
C LEU A 353 12.51 -12.33 0.01
N GLU A 354 13.18 -11.79 1.03
CA GLU A 354 13.91 -12.60 2.01
C GLU A 354 12.98 -13.40 2.93
N ALA A 355 11.82 -12.83 3.31
CA ALA A 355 10.83 -13.59 4.06
C ALA A 355 10.29 -14.76 3.24
N LEU A 356 9.99 -14.56 1.95
CA LEU A 356 9.59 -15.64 1.04
C LEU A 356 10.69 -16.72 0.94
N TRP A 357 11.96 -16.32 0.94
CA TRP A 357 13.08 -17.27 0.96
C TRP A 357 13.16 -18.08 2.26
N ASP A 358 12.92 -17.45 3.41
CA ASP A 358 12.99 -18.08 4.73
C ASP A 358 11.84 -19.09 4.99
N PHE A 359 10.74 -19.02 4.24
CA PHE A 359 9.59 -19.94 4.30
C PHE A 359 9.39 -20.72 2.99
N PRO A 360 10.35 -21.55 2.56
CA PRO A 360 10.36 -22.13 1.22
C PRO A 360 9.20 -23.09 0.95
N HIS A 361 8.71 -23.83 1.96
CA HIS A 361 7.59 -24.77 1.75
C HIS A 361 6.29 -24.01 1.51
N THR A 362 6.03 -22.96 2.29
CA THR A 362 4.89 -22.07 2.12
C THR A 362 4.99 -21.31 0.81
N THR A 363 6.16 -20.71 0.52
CA THR A 363 6.37 -19.87 -0.65
C THR A 363 6.11 -20.59 -1.97
N CYS A 364 6.58 -21.83 -2.10
CA CYS A 364 6.35 -22.60 -3.33
C CYS A 364 4.89 -23.09 -3.50
N ALA A 365 4.06 -22.95 -2.46
CA ALA A 365 2.63 -23.30 -2.47
C ALA A 365 1.70 -22.08 -2.70
N ILE A 366 2.25 -20.85 -2.78
CA ILE A 366 1.46 -19.63 -3.00
C ILE A 366 0.85 -19.67 -4.41
N PRO A 367 -0.49 -19.62 -4.56
CA PRO A 367 -1.10 -19.52 -5.87
C PRO A 367 -0.86 -18.11 -6.46
N PRO A 368 -0.54 -17.97 -7.76
CA PRO A 368 -0.25 -16.67 -8.39
C PRO A 368 -1.38 -15.63 -8.26
N ASP A 369 -2.63 -16.09 -8.12
CA ASP A 369 -3.81 -15.22 -7.94
C ASP A 369 -3.73 -14.34 -6.68
N TYR A 370 -2.97 -14.75 -5.67
CA TYR A 370 -2.84 -14.03 -4.40
C TYR A 370 -1.67 -13.05 -4.36
N LEU A 371 -0.89 -12.91 -5.43
CA LEU A 371 0.28 -12.02 -5.45
C LEU A 371 -0.07 -10.57 -5.09
N LEU A 372 -1.20 -10.07 -5.62
CA LEU A 372 -1.71 -8.72 -5.35
C LEU A 372 -2.42 -8.57 -4.00
N ASP A 373 -2.77 -9.69 -3.35
CA ASP A 373 -3.28 -9.70 -1.98
C ASP A 373 -2.14 -9.72 -0.95
N LEU A 374 -1.00 -10.34 -1.30
CA LEU A 374 0.16 -10.51 -0.42
C LEU A 374 1.15 -9.33 -0.49
N ILE A 375 1.46 -8.85 -1.69
CA ILE A 375 2.59 -7.95 -1.91
C ILE A 375 2.06 -6.58 -2.34
N PRO A 376 2.36 -5.51 -1.58
CA PRO A 376 1.85 -4.18 -1.89
C PRO A 376 2.49 -3.63 -3.18
N ARG A 377 1.85 -2.60 -3.74
CA ARG A 377 2.44 -1.88 -4.89
C ARG A 377 3.71 -1.11 -4.48
N ILE A 378 4.68 -1.02 -5.39
CA ILE A 378 5.81 -0.11 -5.28
C ILE A 378 5.27 1.31 -5.20
N ARG A 379 5.70 2.04 -4.15
CA ARG A 379 5.33 3.45 -3.98
C ARG A 379 6.38 4.36 -4.61
N PRO A 380 5.98 5.42 -5.32
CA PRO A 380 6.91 6.45 -5.76
C PRO A 380 7.66 7.06 -4.58
N ARG A 381 8.92 7.44 -4.81
CA ARG A 381 9.76 8.08 -3.81
C ARG A 381 9.83 9.59 -4.05
N ALA A 382 9.55 10.34 -3.00
CA ALA A 382 9.69 11.79 -2.97
C ALA A 382 11.16 12.22 -2.90
N PHE A 383 11.54 13.18 -3.74
CA PHE A 383 12.80 13.92 -3.67
C PHE A 383 12.54 15.41 -3.79
N SER A 384 13.21 16.21 -2.96
CA SER A 384 13.22 17.66 -3.14
C SER A 384 13.91 18.02 -4.45
N ILE A 385 13.28 18.89 -5.23
CA ILE A 385 13.85 19.38 -6.48
C ILE A 385 15.03 20.31 -6.14
N ALA A 386 16.18 20.03 -6.73
CA ALA A 386 17.45 20.72 -6.52
C ALA A 386 17.78 21.75 -7.62
N SER A 387 16.86 21.97 -8.57
CA SER A 387 16.96 22.98 -9.63
C SER A 387 15.86 24.05 -9.51
N SER A 388 15.97 25.10 -10.32
CA SER A 388 14.92 26.12 -10.52
C SER A 388 14.61 26.21 -12.01
N MET A 389 13.32 26.28 -12.37
CA MET A 389 12.91 26.48 -13.77
C MET A 389 13.44 27.77 -14.39
N LEU A 390 13.81 28.78 -13.57
CA LEU A 390 14.42 30.02 -14.08
C LEU A 390 15.83 29.80 -14.64
N ALA A 391 16.56 28.80 -14.12
CA ALA A 391 17.91 28.45 -14.58
C ALA A 391 17.88 27.24 -15.52
N HIS A 392 16.96 26.31 -15.29
CA HIS A 392 16.87 25.02 -15.98
C HIS A 392 15.40 24.74 -16.35
N PRO A 393 14.84 25.39 -17.39
CA PRO A 393 13.41 25.33 -17.70
C PRO A 393 12.92 23.92 -18.06
N ASP A 394 13.77 23.12 -18.71
CA ASP A 394 13.43 21.77 -19.20
C ASP A 394 14.15 20.65 -18.46
N ARG A 395 14.64 20.93 -17.24
CA ARG A 395 15.39 19.95 -16.44
C ARG A 395 14.95 19.94 -14.98
N ILE A 396 14.73 18.74 -14.45
CA ILE A 396 14.57 18.52 -13.02
C ILE A 396 15.85 17.91 -12.49
N GLN A 397 16.44 18.53 -11.47
CA GLN A 397 17.58 17.96 -10.76
C GLN A 397 17.16 17.46 -9.38
N ILE A 398 17.79 16.39 -8.93
CA ILE A 398 17.69 15.92 -7.54
C ILE A 398 19.09 15.69 -6.97
N LEU A 399 19.22 15.90 -5.67
CA LEU A 399 20.42 15.54 -4.92
C LEU A 399 20.10 14.35 -4.01
N MET A 400 20.67 13.19 -4.32
CA MET A 400 20.29 11.92 -3.72
C MET A 400 21.48 11.24 -3.05
N ALA A 401 21.36 10.92 -1.76
CA ALA A 401 22.27 10.00 -1.09
C ALA A 401 21.88 8.55 -1.40
N VAL A 402 22.83 7.74 -1.86
CA VAL A 402 22.61 6.31 -2.09
C VAL A 402 22.45 5.60 -0.76
N VAL A 403 21.26 5.07 -0.49
CA VAL A 403 20.95 4.38 0.77
C VAL A 403 21.60 3.00 0.76
N ARG A 404 22.65 2.84 1.57
CA ARG A 404 23.30 1.56 1.82
C ARG A 404 23.80 1.50 3.26
N TYR A 405 23.33 0.51 4.03
CA TYR A 405 23.77 0.34 5.43
C TYR A 405 23.79 -1.14 5.81
N LYS A 406 24.50 -1.47 6.89
CA LYS A 406 24.55 -2.83 7.44
C LYS A 406 23.56 -2.94 8.60
N THR A 407 22.92 -4.10 8.70
CA THR A 407 22.15 -4.48 9.89
C THR A 407 22.82 -5.72 10.51
N ARG A 408 22.14 -6.41 11.43
CA ARG A 408 22.61 -7.71 11.93
C ARG A 408 22.63 -8.80 10.85
N LEU A 409 22.00 -8.56 9.69
CA LEU A 409 22.05 -9.46 8.53
C LEU A 409 23.34 -9.26 7.73
N SER A 410 23.83 -10.35 7.13
CA SER A 410 25.05 -10.35 6.31
C SER A 410 24.90 -9.50 5.03
N LYS A 411 23.78 -9.63 4.30
CA LYS A 411 23.50 -8.84 3.09
C LYS A 411 23.19 -7.39 3.49
N PRO A 412 23.95 -6.38 3.02
CA PRO A 412 23.69 -4.98 3.36
C PRO A 412 22.33 -4.54 2.82
N ARG A 413 21.65 -3.68 3.57
CA ARG A 413 20.39 -3.07 3.16
C ARG A 413 20.66 -1.99 2.12
N ARG A 414 19.82 -1.95 1.09
CA ARG A 414 19.88 -1.01 -0.02
C ARG A 414 18.51 -0.39 -0.21
N GLY A 415 18.44 0.92 -0.44
CA GLY A 415 17.17 1.57 -0.80
C GLY A 415 16.80 1.24 -2.24
N LEU A 416 15.55 0.83 -2.49
CA LEU A 416 15.06 0.47 -3.83
C LEU A 416 15.34 1.59 -4.85
N CYS A 417 14.72 2.75 -4.64
CA CYS A 417 14.82 3.87 -5.57
C CYS A 417 16.24 4.41 -5.72
N SER A 418 16.99 4.55 -4.61
CA SER A 418 18.32 5.14 -4.67
C SER A 418 19.35 4.23 -5.33
N THR A 419 19.21 2.91 -5.14
CA THR A 419 20.09 1.93 -5.78
C THR A 419 19.76 1.81 -7.26
N TRP A 420 18.48 1.80 -7.61
CA TRP A 420 18.04 1.81 -9.01
C TRP A 420 18.57 3.05 -9.75
N LEU A 421 18.29 4.27 -9.25
CA LEU A 421 18.80 5.51 -9.87
C LEU A 421 20.33 5.55 -9.94
N ALA A 422 21.04 5.05 -8.93
CA ALA A 422 22.50 4.98 -8.94
C ALA A 422 23.05 3.93 -9.94
N SER A 423 22.24 2.98 -10.38
CA SER A 423 22.64 1.96 -11.35
C SER A 423 22.46 2.39 -12.80
N LEU A 424 21.64 3.43 -13.06
CA LEU A 424 21.35 3.90 -14.41
C LEU A 424 22.53 4.67 -15.00
N ASN A 425 22.83 4.38 -16.28
CA ASN A 425 23.84 5.07 -17.07
C ASN A 425 23.16 5.95 -18.13
N PRO A 426 23.28 7.29 -18.05
CA PRO A 426 22.72 8.23 -19.03
C PRO A 426 23.12 7.94 -20.48
N GLU A 427 24.31 7.38 -20.70
CA GLU A 427 24.81 7.07 -22.06
C GLU A 427 24.03 5.95 -22.75
N GLN A 428 23.27 5.15 -22.00
CA GLN A 428 22.48 4.04 -22.52
C GLN A 428 21.05 4.45 -22.88
N GLY A 429 20.67 5.72 -22.69
CA GLY A 429 19.33 6.23 -23.03
C GLY A 429 18.21 5.76 -22.09
N ASN A 430 18.57 5.24 -20.91
CA ASN A 430 17.64 4.71 -19.90
C ASN A 430 17.08 5.78 -18.95
#